data_AF-B9NRJ1-F1
#
_entry.id   AF-B9NRJ1-F1
#
_cell.length_a   1.000
_cell.length_b   1.000
_cell.length_c   1.000
_cell.angle_alpha   90.00
_cell.angle_beta   90.00
_cell.angle_gamma   90.00
#
_symmetry.space_group_name_H-M   'P 1'
#
loop_
_entity.id
_entity.type
_entity.pdbx_description
1 polymer ?
#
loop_
_entity_poly.entity_id
_entity_poly.type
_entity_poly.pdbx_seq_one_letter_code
_entity_poly.pdbx_strand_id
1 'polypeptide(L)'
;MENPLSKIPIPGLEDDFEIKVLPYSLEQLWSIQQRCMEVDDEFRWVIAALSNTGARLSEVAGLYRDEVFLDEDVPYIQINFSSLRRIKNRGSIRTVPLVGVSLWAVKRAYDASSDSEYLFPTVARNGRYDGKALSTNLNKWLTNQKLRGKSKNFTVSDTP
;
A
#
# COMPACT_ATOMS: atom_id res chain seq x y z
N MET A 1 -32.30 -25.73 -17.93
CA MET A 1 -32.42 -24.26 -17.93
C MET A 1 -31.10 -23.74 -18.44
N GLU A 2 -31.10 -23.08 -19.60
CA GLU A 2 -29.88 -22.53 -20.21
C GLU A 2 -29.42 -21.32 -19.40
N ASN A 3 -28.10 -21.16 -19.15
CA ASN A 3 -27.57 -20.05 -18.37
C ASN A 3 -27.92 -18.72 -19.06
N PRO A 4 -28.66 -17.80 -18.42
CA PRO A 4 -29.06 -16.53 -19.05
C PRO A 4 -27.87 -15.60 -19.37
N LEU A 5 -26.69 -15.86 -18.81
CA LEU A 5 -25.46 -15.11 -19.04
C LEU A 5 -24.57 -15.72 -20.13
N SER A 6 -24.91 -16.89 -20.69
CA SER A 6 -24.08 -17.56 -21.71
C SER A 6 -23.99 -16.81 -23.05
N LYS A 7 -24.93 -15.88 -23.29
CA LYS A 7 -25.05 -15.11 -24.54
C LYS A 7 -24.48 -13.69 -24.43
N ILE A 8 -23.94 -13.31 -23.27
CA ILE A 8 -23.31 -12.00 -23.09
C ILE A 8 -21.86 -12.12 -23.57
N PRO A 9 -21.47 -11.49 -24.71
CA PRO A 9 -20.07 -11.45 -25.10
C PRO A 9 -19.30 -10.65 -24.06
N ILE A 10 -18.30 -11.27 -23.43
CA ILE A 10 -17.38 -10.58 -22.53
C ILE A 10 -16.28 -9.98 -23.40
N PRO A 11 -16.23 -8.65 -23.60
CA PRO A 11 -15.19 -8.03 -24.41
C PRO A 11 -13.83 -8.26 -23.75
N GLY A 12 -12.84 -8.74 -24.50
CA GLY A 12 -11.49 -9.00 -23.98
C GLY A 12 -11.36 -10.29 -23.15
N LEU A 13 -12.29 -11.24 -23.27
CA LEU A 13 -12.22 -12.53 -22.55
C LEU A 13 -10.90 -13.28 -22.79
N GLU A 14 -10.26 -13.09 -23.95
CA GLU A 14 -8.94 -13.67 -24.26
C GLU A 14 -7.77 -12.81 -23.74
N ASP A 15 -7.94 -11.48 -23.65
CA ASP A 15 -6.91 -10.52 -23.23
C ASP A 15 -6.75 -10.41 -21.70
N ASP A 16 -7.78 -10.76 -20.93
CA ASP A 16 -7.79 -10.63 -19.46
C ASP A 16 -6.87 -11.63 -18.73
N PHE A 17 -6.34 -12.63 -19.42
CA PHE A 17 -5.48 -13.66 -18.81
C PHE A 17 -3.99 -13.27 -18.75
N GLU A 18 -3.54 -12.21 -19.42
CA GLU A 18 -2.10 -12.02 -19.69
C GLU A 18 -1.38 -10.87 -18.95
N ILE A 19 -2.08 -9.95 -18.27
CA ILE A 19 -1.38 -8.89 -17.49
C ILE A 19 -1.02 -9.40 -16.09
N LYS A 20 -0.03 -10.29 -16.02
CA LYS A 20 0.52 -10.79 -14.75
C LYS A 20 1.49 -9.75 -14.17
N VAL A 21 1.00 -8.88 -13.29
CA VAL A 21 1.88 -8.00 -12.50
C VAL A 21 2.72 -8.88 -11.57
N LEU A 22 4.00 -9.03 -11.90
CA LEU A 22 4.92 -9.81 -11.07
C LEU A 22 5.23 -9.07 -9.76
N PRO A 23 5.39 -9.80 -8.65
CA PRO A 23 5.87 -9.21 -7.40
C PRO A 23 7.29 -8.68 -7.58
N TYR A 24 7.67 -7.73 -6.72
CA TYR A 24 9.05 -7.24 -6.66
C TYR A 24 10.01 -8.36 -6.26
N SER A 25 11.21 -8.38 -6.84
CA SER A 25 12.28 -9.23 -6.33
C SER A 25 12.75 -8.75 -4.96
N LEU A 26 13.40 -9.61 -4.19
CA LEU A 26 13.90 -9.26 -2.86
C LEU A 26 14.92 -8.09 -2.92
N GLU A 27 15.81 -8.10 -3.92
CA GLU A 27 16.76 -7.00 -4.15
C GLU A 27 16.08 -5.67 -4.47
N GLN A 28 15.00 -5.71 -5.24
CA GLN A 28 14.19 -4.52 -5.55
C GLN A 28 13.49 -4.00 -4.29
N LEU A 29 12.91 -4.90 -3.50
CA LEU A 29 12.30 -4.54 -2.22
C LEU A 29 13.32 -3.86 -1.31
N TRP A 30 14.51 -4.44 -1.14
CA TRP A 30 15.57 -3.82 -0.33
C TRP A 30 16.01 -2.46 -0.87
N SER A 31 16.18 -2.33 -2.19
CA SER A 31 16.53 -1.05 -2.81
C SER A 31 15.44 0.01 -2.60
N ILE A 32 14.17 -0.36 -2.70
CA ILE A 32 13.04 0.52 -2.40
C ILE A 32 13.07 0.95 -0.93
N GLN A 33 13.26 0.01 -0.01
CA GLN A 33 13.29 0.28 1.42
C GLN A 33 14.44 1.20 1.81
N GLN A 34 15.66 0.90 1.33
CA GLN A 34 16.83 1.75 1.54
C GLN A 34 16.58 3.16 1.01
N ARG A 35 16.06 3.28 -0.22
CA ARG A 35 15.77 4.60 -0.79
C ARG A 35 14.69 5.35 -0.02
N CYS A 36 13.72 4.65 0.56
CA CYS A 36 12.73 5.28 1.45
C CYS A 36 13.39 5.84 2.71
N MET A 37 14.34 5.11 3.30
CA MET A 37 15.09 5.55 4.48
C MET A 37 16.06 6.69 4.19
N GLU A 38 16.63 6.76 2.99
CA GLU A 38 17.52 7.85 2.58
C GLU A 38 16.78 9.17 2.35
N VAL A 39 15.58 9.12 1.76
CA VAL A 39 14.80 10.33 1.48
C VAL A 39 14.02 10.79 2.71
N ASP A 40 13.53 9.87 3.53
CA ASP A 40 12.93 10.13 4.84
C ASP A 40 11.85 11.23 4.84
N ASP A 41 10.95 11.16 3.86
CA ASP A 41 9.80 12.06 3.73
C ASP A 41 8.47 11.31 3.94
N GLU A 42 7.38 12.05 4.18
CA GLU A 42 6.06 11.50 4.48
C GLU A 42 5.55 10.51 3.41
N PHE A 43 5.78 10.80 2.12
CA PHE A 43 5.37 9.91 1.03
C PHE A 43 6.20 8.62 1.02
N ARG A 44 7.49 8.68 1.38
CA ARG A 44 8.35 7.49 1.53
C ARG A 44 7.96 6.67 2.75
N TRP A 45 7.55 7.31 3.84
CA TRP A 45 7.03 6.60 5.01
C TRP A 45 5.78 5.79 4.66
N VAL A 46 4.90 6.30 3.78
CA VAL A 46 3.76 5.51 3.28
C VAL A 46 4.22 4.25 2.52
N ILE A 47 5.19 4.37 1.60
CA ILE A 47 5.72 3.22 0.84
C ILE A 47 6.34 2.19 1.79
N ALA A 48 7.15 2.65 2.74
CA ALA A 48 7.80 1.81 3.73
C ALA A 48 6.79 1.14 4.68
N ALA A 49 5.74 1.85 5.12
CA ALA A 49 4.66 1.29 5.92
C ALA A 49 3.91 0.16 5.19
N LEU A 50 3.73 0.26 3.87
CA LEU A 50 3.08 -0.79 3.07
C LEU A 50 3.95 -2.04 2.90
N SER A 51 5.27 -1.91 3.00
CA SER A 51 6.23 -2.96 2.62
C SER A 51 6.11 -4.24 3.45
N ASN A 52 5.80 -4.16 4.74
CA ASN A 52 5.66 -5.33 5.61
C ASN A 52 4.22 -5.57 6.07
N THR A 53 3.37 -4.55 6.07
CA THR A 53 2.01 -4.64 6.62
C THR A 53 1.03 -5.35 5.70
N GLY A 54 1.26 -5.33 4.38
CA GLY A 54 0.30 -5.82 3.39
C GLY A 54 -1.04 -5.07 3.42
N ALA A 55 -1.10 -3.92 4.09
CA ALA A 55 -2.29 -3.09 4.16
C ALA A 55 -2.57 -2.44 2.80
N ARG A 56 -3.83 -2.08 2.56
CA ARG A 56 -4.17 -1.31 1.36
C ARG A 56 -3.62 0.10 1.48
N LEU A 57 -3.30 0.70 0.34
CA LEU A 57 -2.86 2.10 0.29
C LEU A 57 -3.82 3.04 1.03
N SER A 58 -5.13 2.85 0.86
CA SER A 58 -6.16 3.65 1.55
C SER A 58 -6.26 3.36 3.05
N GLU A 59 -5.86 2.17 3.51
CA GLU A 59 -5.84 1.82 4.92
C GLU A 59 -4.72 2.59 5.63
N VAL A 60 -3.52 2.60 5.03
CA VAL A 60 -2.34 3.32 5.54
C VAL A 60 -2.47 4.84 5.38
N ALA A 61 -2.90 5.31 4.21
CA ALA A 61 -2.96 6.74 3.90
C ALA A 61 -3.94 7.50 4.81
N GLY A 62 -5.02 6.86 5.24
CA GLY A 62 -6.01 7.46 6.15
C GLY A 62 -5.80 7.12 7.62
N LEU A 63 -4.66 6.54 8.01
CA LEU A 63 -4.43 6.08 9.37
C LEU A 63 -4.42 7.26 10.35
N TYR A 64 -5.19 7.14 11.43
CA TYR A 64 -5.15 8.10 12.53
C TYR A 64 -3.99 7.80 13.45
N ARG A 65 -3.53 8.81 14.19
CA ARG A 65 -2.46 8.61 15.18
C ARG A 65 -2.89 7.70 16.33
N ASP A 66 -4.14 7.80 16.76
CA ASP A 66 -4.70 6.98 17.86
C ASP A 66 -4.90 5.50 17.47
N GLU A 67 -4.71 5.17 16.19
CA GLU A 67 -4.69 3.80 15.68
C GLU A 67 -3.27 3.20 15.64
N VAL A 68 -2.27 3.90 16.18
CA VAL A 68 -0.86 3.49 16.18
C VAL A 68 -0.39 3.22 17.60
N PHE A 69 0.11 2.00 17.86
CA PHE A 69 0.50 1.55 19.19
C PHE A 69 1.98 1.13 19.17
N LEU A 70 2.85 2.04 19.62
CA LEU A 70 4.31 1.87 19.55
C LEU A 70 4.94 1.36 20.85
N ASP A 71 4.25 1.49 21.98
CA ASP A 71 4.77 1.15 23.32
C ASP A 71 4.45 -0.29 23.75
N GLU A 72 3.88 -1.08 22.84
CA GLU A 72 3.50 -2.48 23.05
C GLU A 72 4.69 -3.42 22.77
N ASP A 73 4.69 -4.61 23.40
CA ASP A 73 5.73 -5.63 23.21
C ASP A 73 5.95 -5.96 21.72
N VAL A 74 4.85 -5.97 20.95
CA VAL A 74 4.86 -6.01 19.49
C VAL A 74 4.11 -4.79 18.98
N PRO A 75 4.81 -3.73 18.54
CA PRO A 75 4.17 -2.54 17.99
C PRO A 75 3.23 -2.87 16.83
N TYR A 76 2.11 -2.16 16.72
CA TYR A 76 1.11 -2.44 15.69
C TYR A 76 0.33 -1.21 15.26
N ILE A 77 -0.35 -1.35 14.12
CA ILE A 77 -1.43 -0.45 13.69
C ILE A 77 -2.77 -1.16 13.74
N GLN A 78 -3.81 -0.44 14.10
CA GLN A 78 -5.16 -0.95 14.11
C GLN A 78 -5.92 -0.44 12.89
N ILE A 79 -6.27 -1.33 11.98
CA ILE A 79 -7.06 -0.97 10.80
C ILE A 79 -8.53 -1.06 11.19
N ASN A 80 -9.18 0.07 11.43
CA ASN A 80 -10.59 0.17 11.80
C ASN A 80 -11.44 0.93 10.76
N PHE A 81 -12.77 0.89 10.99
CA PHE A 81 -13.69 1.84 10.39
C PHE A 81 -13.33 3.26 10.84
N SER A 82 -13.22 4.18 9.90
CA SER A 82 -13.05 5.60 10.20
C SER A 82 -13.88 6.45 9.26
N SER A 83 -13.98 7.76 9.52
CA SER A 83 -14.70 8.69 8.65
C SER A 83 -14.15 8.68 7.21
N LEU A 84 -12.84 8.44 7.06
CA LEU A 84 -12.14 8.27 5.78
C LEU A 84 -12.23 6.87 5.18
N ARG A 85 -12.40 5.85 6.04
CA ARG A 85 -12.42 4.43 5.63
C ARG A 85 -13.81 3.85 5.79
N ARG A 86 -14.61 3.96 4.72
CA ARG A 86 -15.87 3.21 4.61
C ARG A 86 -15.57 1.75 4.26
N ILE A 87 -15.24 0.95 5.27
CA ILE A 87 -15.05 -0.49 5.09
C ILE A 87 -16.42 -1.17 4.98
N LYS A 88 -16.52 -2.25 4.20
CA LYS A 88 -17.80 -2.89 3.88
C LYS A 88 -18.32 -3.78 5.01
N ASN A 89 -17.45 -4.51 5.72
CA ASN A 89 -17.84 -5.58 6.65
C ASN A 89 -16.93 -5.61 7.92
N ARG A 90 -17.47 -6.05 9.07
CA ARG A 90 -16.73 -6.18 10.36
C ARG A 90 -15.43 -6.99 10.28
N GLY A 91 -15.35 -7.99 9.39
CA GLY A 91 -14.18 -8.85 9.23
C GLY A 91 -12.94 -8.17 8.62
N SER A 92 -13.02 -6.88 8.27
CA SER A 92 -11.86 -6.11 7.81
C SER A 92 -11.15 -5.34 8.92
N ILE A 93 -11.75 -5.28 10.12
CA ILE A 93 -11.07 -4.78 11.31
C ILE A 93 -9.97 -5.77 11.68
N ARG A 94 -8.74 -5.27 11.83
CA ARG A 94 -7.61 -6.12 12.21
C ARG A 94 -6.47 -5.32 12.81
N THR A 95 -5.71 -5.98 13.66
CA THR A 95 -4.41 -5.52 14.12
C THR A 95 -3.33 -5.99 13.16
N VAL A 96 -2.45 -5.10 12.74
CA VAL A 96 -1.33 -5.41 11.86
C VAL A 96 -0.02 -5.09 12.57
N PRO A 97 0.84 -6.09 12.84
CA PRO A 97 2.10 -5.85 13.51
C PRO A 97 3.03 -5.01 12.63
N LEU A 98 3.78 -4.12 13.28
CA LEU A 98 4.80 -3.30 12.67
C LEU A 98 6.17 -3.94 12.89
N VAL A 99 6.81 -4.29 11.79
CA VAL A 99 8.16 -4.88 11.79
C VAL A 99 9.03 -4.19 10.74
N GLY A 100 10.35 -4.34 10.87
CA GLY A 100 11.32 -3.88 9.87
C GLY A 100 11.14 -2.41 9.47
N VAL A 101 11.13 -2.17 8.15
CA VAL A 101 11.04 -0.81 7.60
C VAL A 101 9.68 -0.16 7.88
N SER A 102 8.61 -0.94 8.03
CA SER A 102 7.29 -0.40 8.35
C SER A 102 7.25 0.16 9.77
N LEU A 103 7.89 -0.50 10.73
CA LEU A 103 8.03 0.03 12.09
C LEU A 103 8.83 1.33 12.11
N TRP A 104 9.96 1.36 11.40
CA TRP A 104 10.77 2.57 11.26
C TRP A 104 9.93 3.73 10.69
N ALA A 105 9.22 3.50 9.58
CA ALA A 105 8.44 4.53 8.91
C ALA A 105 7.31 5.08 9.77
N VAL A 106 6.58 4.18 10.46
CA VAL A 106 5.49 4.61 11.35
C VAL A 106 6.02 5.40 12.55
N LYS A 107 7.18 5.05 13.11
CA LYS A 107 7.82 5.87 14.15
C LYS A 107 8.16 7.27 13.65
N ARG A 108 8.81 7.37 12.47
CA ARG A 108 9.13 8.68 11.87
C ARG A 108 7.88 9.53 11.63
N ALA A 109 6.84 8.93 11.06
CA ALA A 109 5.57 9.59 10.81
C ALA A 109 4.88 10.01 12.12
N TYR A 110 4.93 9.17 13.16
CA TYR A 110 4.35 9.46 14.46
C TYR A 110 5.10 10.59 15.19
N ASP A 111 6.41 10.68 15.06
CA ASP A 111 7.15 11.81 15.64
C ASP A 111 6.85 13.12 14.88
N ALA A 112 6.74 13.04 13.55
CA ALA A 112 6.56 14.21 12.70
C ALA A 112 5.13 14.80 12.68
N SER A 113 4.11 14.03 13.11
CA SER A 113 2.70 14.44 13.04
C SER A 113 2.08 14.78 14.40
N SER A 114 2.87 15.25 15.38
CA SER A 114 2.39 15.58 16.75
C SER A 114 1.14 16.48 16.79
N ASP A 115 1.01 17.36 15.80
CA ASP A 115 -0.02 18.40 15.75
C ASP A 115 -1.20 18.04 14.81
N SER A 116 -1.31 16.78 14.41
CA SER A 116 -2.36 16.29 13.50
C SER A 116 -3.16 15.14 14.09
N GLU A 117 -4.38 14.92 13.61
CA GLU A 117 -5.15 13.69 13.89
C GLU A 117 -4.67 12.50 13.04
N TYR A 118 -4.08 12.77 11.87
CA TYR A 118 -3.63 11.75 10.92
C TYR A 118 -2.15 11.44 11.10
N LEU A 119 -1.78 10.18 10.87
CA LEU A 119 -0.37 9.77 10.85
C LEU A 119 0.39 10.39 9.67
N PHE A 120 -0.29 10.65 8.55
CA PHE A 120 0.29 11.25 7.33
C PHE A 120 -0.49 12.53 6.93
N PRO A 121 -0.20 13.69 7.55
CA PRO A 121 -0.99 14.91 7.38
C PRO A 121 -0.93 15.54 5.97
N THR A 122 0.14 15.32 5.22
CA THR A 122 0.28 15.78 3.82
C THR A 122 -0.56 14.90 2.88
N VAL A 123 -0.75 13.64 3.23
CA VAL A 123 -1.53 12.66 2.46
C VAL A 123 -3.03 12.75 2.74
N ALA A 124 -3.42 12.81 4.01
CA ALA A 124 -4.82 12.89 4.43
C ALA A 124 -5.03 14.08 5.37
N ARG A 125 -6.09 14.85 5.10
CA ARG A 125 -6.46 16.02 5.90
C ARG A 125 -7.95 16.30 5.84
N ASN A 126 -8.52 16.83 6.92
CA ASN A 126 -9.93 17.26 6.99
C ASN A 126 -10.92 16.17 6.54
N GLY A 127 -10.68 14.91 6.91
CA GLY A 127 -11.53 13.79 6.48
C GLY A 127 -11.53 13.56 4.97
N ARG A 128 -10.48 13.97 4.25
CA ARG A 128 -10.32 13.73 2.81
C ARG A 128 -8.94 13.16 2.47
N TYR A 129 -8.94 12.28 1.47
CA TYR A 129 -7.75 11.65 0.90
C TYR A 129 -7.99 11.38 -0.59
N ASP A 130 -7.01 11.70 -1.45
CA ASP A 130 -7.07 11.39 -2.88
C ASP A 130 -6.21 10.15 -3.21
N GLY A 131 -6.88 9.00 -3.27
CA GLY A 131 -6.26 7.71 -3.59
C GLY A 131 -5.59 7.65 -4.95
N LYS A 132 -6.19 8.31 -5.95
CA LYS A 132 -5.69 8.29 -7.32
C LYS A 132 -4.43 9.15 -7.42
N ALA A 133 -4.47 10.36 -6.87
CA ALA A 133 -3.32 11.25 -6.86
C ALA A 133 -2.15 10.65 -6.07
N LEU A 134 -2.41 10.08 -4.88
CA LEU A 134 -1.34 9.46 -4.10
C LEU A 134 -0.71 8.29 -4.87
N SER A 135 -1.52 7.34 -5.36
CA SER A 135 -1.01 6.19 -6.10
C SER A 135 -0.18 6.63 -7.32
N THR A 136 -0.66 7.65 -8.04
CA THR A 136 0.06 8.21 -9.21
C THR A 136 1.41 8.80 -8.79
N ASN A 137 1.44 9.60 -7.72
CA ASN A 137 2.67 10.23 -7.23
C ASN A 137 3.70 9.22 -6.73
N LEU A 138 3.27 8.22 -5.95
CA LEU A 138 4.16 7.17 -5.45
C LEU A 138 4.73 6.33 -6.60
N ASN A 139 3.88 5.93 -7.56
CA ASN A 139 4.32 5.15 -8.73
C ASN A 139 5.25 5.95 -9.65
N LYS A 140 4.96 7.24 -9.87
CA LYS A 140 5.84 8.12 -10.65
C LYS A 140 7.22 8.21 -10.02
N TRP A 141 7.29 8.36 -8.70
CA TRP A 141 8.58 8.38 -8.00
C TRP A 141 9.34 7.06 -8.11
N LEU A 142 8.68 5.92 -7.86
CA LEU A 142 9.32 4.59 -8.01
C LEU A 142 9.86 4.38 -9.43
N THR A 143 9.13 4.84 -10.44
CA THR A 143 9.55 4.78 -11.85
C THR A 143 10.76 5.67 -12.10
N ASN A 144 10.75 6.91 -11.59
CA ASN A 144 11.87 7.85 -11.73
C ASN A 144 13.15 7.36 -11.04
N GLN A 145 13.02 6.66 -9.91
CA GLN A 145 14.16 6.02 -9.23
C GLN A 145 14.65 4.74 -9.94
N LYS A 146 13.98 4.30 -11.03
CA LYS A 146 14.24 3.03 -11.72
C LYS A 146 14.09 1.80 -10.82
N LEU A 147 13.25 1.90 -9.78
CA LEU A 147 13.01 0.85 -8.78
C LEU A 147 11.80 -0.03 -9.15
N ARG A 148 11.08 0.33 -10.21
CA ARG A 148 9.98 -0.50 -10.73
C ARG A 148 10.59 -1.63 -11.57
N GLY A 149 10.18 -2.87 -11.28
CA GLY A 149 10.64 -4.03 -12.04
C GLY A 149 10.39 -3.85 -13.52
N LYS A 150 11.36 -4.24 -14.36
CA LYS A 150 11.11 -4.39 -15.79
C LYS A 150 9.93 -5.34 -15.94
N SER A 151 8.92 -4.95 -16.72
CA SER A 151 7.91 -5.91 -17.18
C SER A 151 8.67 -7.03 -17.88
N LYS A 152 8.83 -8.18 -17.23
CA LYS A 152 9.34 -9.36 -17.92
C LYS A 152 8.18 -9.81 -18.79
N ASN A 153 8.29 -9.62 -20.11
CA ASN A 153 7.44 -10.30 -21.05
C ASN A 153 7.57 -11.79 -20.75
N PHE A 154 6.50 -12.42 -20.31
CA PHE A 154 6.47 -13.85 -20.03
C PHE A 154 6.53 -14.56 -21.39
N THR A 155 7.69 -15.07 -21.77
CA THR A 155 7.80 -16.03 -22.87
C THR A 155 7.41 -17.39 -22.32
N VAL A 156 6.42 -18.04 -22.95
CA VAL A 156 5.79 -19.32 -22.57
C VAL A 156 6.75 -20.53 -22.68
N SER A 157 8.06 -20.33 -22.69
CA SER A 157 9.05 -21.40 -22.84
C SER A 157 9.58 -22.00 -21.54
N ASP A 158 9.28 -21.40 -20.39
CA ASP A 158 9.77 -21.88 -19.08
C ASP A 158 8.62 -22.51 -18.27
N THR A 159 8.23 -23.72 -18.66
CA THR A 159 7.53 -24.66 -17.77
C THR A 159 8.31 -25.98 -17.82
N PRO A 160 8.63 -26.60 -16.66
CA PRO A 160 9.40 -27.85 -16.61
C PRO A 160 8.70 -29.03 -17.28
#